data_AF-A0A6N9NLW5-F1
#
_entry.id   AF-A0A6N9NLW5-F1
#
_cell.length_a   1.000
_cell.length_b   1.000
_cell.length_c   1.000
_cell.angle_alpha   90.00
_cell.angle_beta   90.00
_cell.angle_gamma   90.00
#
_symmetry.space_group_name_H-M   'P 1'
#
loop_
_entity.id
_entity.type
_entity.pdbx_description
1 polymer ?
#
loop_
_entity_poly.entity_id
_entity_poly.type
_entity_poly.pdbx_seq_one_letter_code
_entity_poly.pdbx_strand_id
1 'polypeptide(L)'
;MKNKMTRSICKYLSILLFAGLLMYSCKKEDSSDSKSVFPNSSAIDLHYYQNDNETREEFETGLKWAFSYLGAELKSGSWEKSVVWRNDKLVSVNFSKLGFSQNATLQLYLLIQQFILSEEYLETGGIDAGRFITCILNNSNHYYKIVGMPKTLDEFTQNANFLSKRAAIVESAVAIKERVINMPLSTKDVARLKYWAEELSGSLKDSSEMVEENEVMDIMANGQLRFGIYNKQKELIGGSDASLTIAGKPAKCLWCHETNIQKGFAALTVIPGYYSPNQFDSIVSVNIQELENYRSLLDSEINFNDKIAHSETEKLYIRYFEPSAKRLANEWNMSIQQVESVLKNTPTHTHHEFPEFGDLYYREQIQAYSPYEVLPGAASARETVPFEIDLLP
;
A
#
# COMPACT_ATOMS: atom_id res chain seq x y z
N MET A 1 16.74 -70.24 40.52
CA MET A 1 17.26 -68.90 40.12
C MET A 1 17.19 -68.60 38.62
N LYS A 2 17.16 -69.58 37.69
CA LYS A 2 17.10 -69.30 36.24
C LYS A 2 15.79 -68.67 35.71
N ASN A 3 14.63 -68.92 36.35
CA ASN A 3 13.33 -68.43 35.85
C ASN A 3 12.97 -66.97 36.19
N LYS A 4 13.67 -66.33 37.14
CA LYS A 4 13.44 -64.90 37.44
C LYS A 4 14.21 -63.98 36.49
N MET A 5 15.35 -64.43 35.98
CA MET A 5 16.22 -63.63 35.11
C MET A 5 15.64 -63.50 33.68
N THR A 6 15.02 -64.56 33.15
CA THR A 6 14.35 -64.55 31.83
C THR A 6 13.12 -63.64 31.79
N ARG A 7 12.33 -63.55 32.87
CA ARG A 7 11.17 -62.64 32.94
C ARG A 7 11.57 -61.16 33.02
N SER A 8 12.72 -60.85 33.63
CA SER A 8 13.25 -59.49 33.68
C SER A 8 13.72 -59.03 32.31
N ILE A 9 14.49 -59.88 31.61
CA ILE A 9 15.01 -59.59 30.27
C ILE A 9 13.88 -59.41 29.25
N CYS A 10 12.81 -60.23 29.31
CA CYS A 10 11.62 -60.03 28.46
C CYS A 10 10.91 -58.70 28.73
N LYS A 11 10.82 -58.22 29.98
CA LYS A 11 10.21 -56.91 30.29
C LYS A 11 11.03 -55.75 29.74
N TYR A 12 12.36 -55.80 29.84
CA TYR A 12 13.22 -54.76 29.28
C TYR A 12 13.20 -54.77 27.74
N LEU A 13 13.17 -55.94 27.10
CA LEU A 13 13.00 -56.05 25.65
C LEU A 13 11.64 -55.52 25.17
N SER A 14 10.57 -55.76 25.93
CA SER A 14 9.23 -55.23 25.62
C SER A 14 9.20 -53.70 25.69
N ILE A 15 9.83 -53.12 26.71
CA ILE A 15 9.90 -51.66 26.90
C ILE A 15 10.79 -51.01 25.83
N LEU A 16 11.90 -51.64 25.44
CA LEU A 16 12.75 -51.17 24.35
C LEU A 16 12.07 -51.27 22.99
N LEU A 17 11.28 -52.32 22.73
CA LEU A 17 10.48 -52.41 21.50
C LEU A 17 9.39 -51.34 21.45
N PHE A 18 8.73 -51.07 22.58
CA PHE A 18 7.69 -50.04 22.67
C PHE A 18 8.26 -48.61 22.56
N ALA A 19 9.43 -48.36 23.15
CA ALA A 19 10.16 -47.10 22.99
C ALA A 19 10.69 -46.92 21.55
N GLY A 20 11.14 -48.01 20.91
CA GLY A 20 11.53 -48.00 19.50
C GLY A 20 10.36 -47.71 18.55
N LEU A 21 9.17 -48.28 18.82
CA LEU A 21 7.95 -48.01 18.05
C LEU A 21 7.42 -46.59 18.26
N LEU A 22 7.54 -46.02 19.48
CA LEU A 22 7.22 -44.61 19.73
C LEU A 22 8.20 -43.66 19.03
N MET A 23 9.48 -44.02 18.95
CA MET A 23 10.48 -43.25 18.19
C MET A 23 10.28 -43.38 16.67
N TYR A 24 9.76 -44.51 16.18
CA TYR A 24 9.42 -44.69 14.76
C TYR A 24 8.09 -44.01 14.39
N SER A 25 7.13 -43.95 15.31
CA SER A 25 5.86 -43.22 15.13
C SER A 25 6.02 -41.69 15.21
N CYS A 26 7.17 -41.21 15.73
CA CYS A 26 7.57 -39.80 15.69
C CYS A 26 8.52 -39.47 14.52
N LYS A 27 8.78 -40.41 13.61
CA LYS A 27 9.21 -40.05 12.25
C LYS A 27 7.98 -39.82 11.41
N LYS A 28 7.32 -38.69 11.68
CA LYS A 28 6.50 -38.03 10.67
C LYS A 28 7.43 -37.81 9.49
N GLU A 29 7.08 -38.31 8.31
CA GLU A 29 7.75 -37.93 7.08
C GLU A 29 7.81 -36.40 7.08
N ASP A 30 9.03 -35.85 7.18
CA ASP A 30 9.32 -34.51 6.71
C ASP A 30 9.15 -34.58 5.18
N SER A 31 7.90 -34.63 4.74
CA SER A 31 7.53 -34.07 3.45
C SER A 31 7.67 -32.55 3.62
N SER A 32 8.92 -32.09 3.60
CA SER A 32 9.28 -30.69 3.33
C SER A 32 8.97 -30.28 1.89
N ASP A 33 8.21 -31.10 1.15
CA ASP A 33 7.24 -30.58 0.19
C ASP A 33 6.04 -30.01 0.95
N SER A 34 6.24 -28.88 1.64
CA SER A 34 5.22 -27.86 1.55
C SER A 34 5.18 -27.51 0.06
N LYS A 35 4.31 -28.19 -0.70
CA LYS A 35 3.91 -27.70 -2.01
C LYS A 35 3.59 -26.25 -1.79
N SER A 36 4.45 -25.39 -2.31
CA SER A 36 4.22 -23.96 -2.34
C SER A 36 2.79 -23.78 -2.83
N VAL A 37 1.90 -23.26 -1.98
CA VAL A 37 0.59 -22.78 -2.40
C VAL A 37 0.78 -21.46 -3.18
N PHE A 38 1.87 -21.37 -3.95
CA PHE A 38 2.22 -20.25 -4.78
C PHE A 38 1.96 -20.70 -6.22
N PRO A 39 0.93 -20.16 -6.87
CA PRO A 39 0.65 -20.45 -8.27
C PRO A 39 1.85 -20.05 -9.14
N ASN A 40 2.16 -20.87 -10.14
CA ASN A 40 3.36 -20.77 -10.98
C ASN A 40 3.49 -19.47 -11.80
N SER A 41 2.53 -18.53 -11.73
CA SER A 41 2.69 -17.19 -12.32
C SER A 41 2.00 -16.10 -11.48
N SER A 42 2.69 -15.59 -10.46
CA SER A 42 2.44 -14.25 -9.91
C SER A 42 3.07 -13.18 -10.81
N ALA A 43 2.99 -13.34 -12.13
CA ALA A 43 3.57 -12.43 -13.09
C ALA A 43 2.49 -11.77 -13.94
N ILE A 44 2.70 -10.51 -14.30
CA ILE A 44 1.83 -9.75 -15.20
C ILE A 44 2.69 -8.96 -16.18
N ASP A 45 2.21 -8.82 -17.40
CA ASP A 45 2.81 -7.94 -18.39
C ASP A 45 2.12 -6.56 -18.31
N LEU A 46 2.93 -5.51 -18.13
CA LEU A 46 2.50 -4.12 -17.97
C LEU A 46 2.97 -3.28 -19.17
N HIS A 47 2.04 -2.53 -19.75
CA HIS A 47 2.30 -1.58 -20.82
C HIS A 47 2.86 -0.27 -20.27
N TYR A 48 3.93 0.17 -20.91
CA TYR A 48 4.57 1.46 -20.77
C TYR A 48 4.09 2.39 -21.88
N TYR A 49 2.98 3.09 -21.60
CA TYR A 49 2.44 4.11 -22.50
C TYR A 49 2.95 5.49 -22.10
N GLN A 50 3.94 5.99 -22.83
CA GLN A 50 4.52 7.29 -22.59
C GLN A 50 3.49 8.41 -22.79
N ASN A 51 3.36 9.25 -21.77
CA ASN A 51 2.51 10.45 -21.82
C ASN A 51 3.24 11.66 -22.42
N ASP A 52 4.49 11.81 -22.04
CA ASP A 52 5.34 12.97 -22.21
C ASP A 52 6.74 12.49 -22.64
N ASN A 53 7.81 13.02 -22.03
CA ASN A 53 9.19 12.60 -22.25
C ASN A 53 9.70 11.65 -21.16
N GLU A 54 8.83 10.98 -20.40
CA GLU A 54 9.24 10.02 -19.37
C GLU A 54 10.18 8.97 -19.95
N THR A 55 11.14 8.59 -19.13
CA THR A 55 12.14 7.58 -19.43
C THR A 55 11.75 6.24 -18.80
N ARG A 56 12.37 5.16 -19.27
CA ARG A 56 12.19 3.85 -18.64
C ARG A 56 12.67 3.82 -17.19
N GLU A 57 13.70 4.58 -16.86
CA GLU A 57 14.24 4.65 -15.50
C GLU A 57 13.25 5.33 -14.55
N GLU A 58 12.62 6.43 -14.97
CA GLU A 58 11.54 7.08 -14.22
C GLU A 58 10.33 6.14 -14.05
N PHE A 59 9.93 5.46 -15.11
CA PHE A 59 8.87 4.46 -15.08
C PHE A 59 9.16 3.31 -14.09
N GLU A 60 10.36 2.72 -14.17
CA GLU A 60 10.78 1.67 -13.23
C GLU A 60 10.89 2.19 -11.79
N THR A 61 11.36 3.41 -11.60
CA THR A 61 11.41 4.07 -10.28
C THR A 61 10.01 4.21 -9.70
N GLY A 62 9.04 4.66 -10.51
CA GLY A 62 7.63 4.71 -10.11
C GLY A 62 7.07 3.35 -9.71
N LEU A 63 7.38 2.28 -10.47
CA LEU A 63 6.94 0.93 -10.12
C LEU A 63 7.61 0.41 -8.83
N LYS A 64 8.91 0.64 -8.65
CA LYS A 64 9.64 0.27 -7.41
C LYS A 64 8.98 0.93 -6.20
N TRP A 65 8.73 2.23 -6.25
CA TRP A 65 8.09 2.95 -5.15
C TRP A 65 6.65 2.47 -4.91
N ALA A 66 5.85 2.27 -5.97
CA ALA A 66 4.50 1.74 -5.84
C ALA A 66 4.47 0.37 -5.13
N PHE A 67 5.35 -0.54 -5.52
CA PHE A 67 5.43 -1.87 -4.90
C PHE A 67 6.00 -1.81 -3.48
N SER A 68 6.91 -0.88 -3.21
CA SER A 68 7.38 -0.61 -1.86
C SER A 68 6.23 -0.14 -0.97
N TYR A 69 5.39 0.79 -1.41
CA TYR A 69 4.21 1.24 -0.65
C TYR A 69 3.21 0.11 -0.35
N LEU A 70 3.26 -0.98 -1.10
CA LEU A 70 2.46 -2.18 -0.88
C LEU A 70 3.16 -3.25 -0.02
N GLY A 71 4.35 -2.94 0.49
CA GLY A 71 5.09 -3.79 1.43
C GLY A 71 6.14 -4.70 0.80
N ALA A 72 6.52 -4.49 -0.47
CA ALA A 72 7.66 -5.21 -1.05
C ALA A 72 8.97 -4.79 -0.36
N GLU A 73 9.77 -5.75 0.10
CA GLU A 73 11.10 -5.48 0.67
C GLU A 73 12.07 -4.89 -0.35
N LEU A 74 11.95 -5.32 -1.62
CA LEU A 74 12.81 -4.90 -2.73
C LEU A 74 14.29 -4.97 -2.37
N LYS A 75 14.77 -6.12 -1.90
CA LYS A 75 16.19 -6.30 -1.59
C LYS A 75 17.08 -6.00 -2.78
N SER A 76 18.32 -5.56 -2.54
CA SER A 76 19.27 -5.28 -3.63
C SER A 76 19.38 -6.45 -4.62
N GLY A 77 19.22 -6.16 -5.91
CA GLY A 77 19.20 -7.13 -7.01
C GLY A 77 17.91 -7.94 -7.14
N SER A 78 16.86 -7.67 -6.35
CA SER A 78 15.54 -8.30 -6.53
C SER A 78 14.82 -7.77 -7.76
N TRP A 79 15.00 -6.48 -8.08
CA TRP A 79 14.33 -5.85 -9.23
C TRP A 79 14.72 -6.51 -10.55
N GLU A 80 16.01 -6.61 -10.84
CA GLU A 80 16.55 -7.22 -12.07
C GLU A 80 16.11 -8.69 -12.25
N LYS A 81 15.88 -9.41 -11.14
CA LYS A 81 15.42 -10.81 -11.17
C LYS A 81 13.91 -10.94 -11.41
N SER A 82 13.17 -9.86 -11.13
CA SER A 82 11.72 -9.82 -11.11
C SER A 82 11.14 -9.16 -12.36
N VAL A 83 11.90 -8.28 -13.00
CA VAL A 83 11.42 -7.40 -14.07
C VAL A 83 12.18 -7.70 -15.36
N VAL A 84 11.44 -7.99 -16.43
CA VAL A 84 12.01 -8.30 -17.76
C VAL A 84 11.27 -7.51 -18.83
N TRP A 85 11.95 -6.57 -19.47
CA TRP A 85 11.42 -5.91 -20.66
C TRP A 85 11.30 -6.89 -21.82
N ARG A 86 10.10 -7.02 -22.38
CA ARG A 86 9.83 -7.85 -23.55
C ARG A 86 10.11 -7.10 -24.84
N ASN A 87 9.89 -5.79 -24.83
CA ASN A 87 10.19 -4.86 -25.92
C ASN A 87 10.32 -3.44 -25.33
N ASP A 88 10.11 -2.40 -26.13
CA ASP A 88 10.23 -1.00 -25.72
C ASP A 88 9.01 -0.43 -24.96
N LYS A 89 7.88 -1.14 -25.00
CA LYS A 89 6.60 -0.72 -24.42
C LYS A 89 5.98 -1.73 -23.46
N LEU A 90 6.59 -2.90 -23.27
CA LEU A 90 6.01 -3.98 -22.47
C LEU A 90 7.05 -4.56 -21.51
N VAL A 91 6.69 -4.59 -20.22
CA VAL A 91 7.52 -5.14 -19.16
C VAL A 91 6.79 -6.24 -18.41
N SER A 92 7.48 -7.36 -18.14
CA SER A 92 6.95 -8.47 -17.35
C SER A 92 7.43 -8.33 -15.92
N VAL A 93 6.51 -8.31 -14.95
CA VAL A 93 6.82 -8.17 -13.51
C VAL A 93 6.40 -9.43 -12.77
N ASN A 94 7.33 -10.09 -12.08
CA ASN A 94 7.06 -11.26 -11.23
C ASN A 94 7.09 -10.90 -9.74
N PHE A 95 5.90 -10.80 -9.13
CA PHE A 95 5.74 -10.36 -7.75
C PHE A 95 6.30 -11.33 -6.71
N SER A 96 6.45 -12.62 -7.03
CA SER A 96 6.99 -13.61 -6.08
C SER A 96 8.47 -13.38 -5.75
N LYS A 97 9.16 -12.53 -6.52
CA LYS A 97 10.59 -12.24 -6.37
C LYS A 97 10.89 -10.85 -5.80
N LEU A 98 9.87 -10.01 -5.59
CA LEU A 98 10.02 -8.64 -5.07
C LEU A 98 10.09 -8.56 -3.53
N GLY A 99 9.88 -9.68 -2.84
CA GLY A 99 9.90 -9.75 -1.38
C GLY A 99 8.61 -9.25 -0.72
N PHE A 100 7.46 -9.53 -1.33
CA PHE A 100 6.16 -9.32 -0.69
C PHE A 100 5.89 -10.35 0.40
N SER A 101 5.07 -9.98 1.38
CA SER A 101 4.52 -10.96 2.34
C SER A 101 3.69 -12.03 1.62
N GLN A 102 3.48 -13.17 2.29
CA GLN A 102 2.63 -14.23 1.75
C GLN A 102 1.20 -13.75 1.49
N ASN A 103 0.64 -12.94 2.40
CA ASN A 103 -0.67 -12.33 2.22
C ASN A 103 -0.68 -11.41 0.98
N ALA A 104 0.27 -10.48 0.88
CA ALA A 104 0.35 -9.56 -0.26
C ALA A 104 0.48 -10.31 -1.58
N THR A 105 1.31 -11.36 -1.64
CA THR A 105 1.48 -12.19 -2.84
C THR A 105 0.19 -12.90 -3.24
N LEU A 106 -0.59 -13.40 -2.27
CA LEU A 106 -1.89 -14.01 -2.53
C LEU A 106 -2.89 -12.98 -3.10
N GLN A 107 -3.01 -11.81 -2.49
CA GLN A 107 -3.93 -10.77 -2.95
C GLN A 107 -3.55 -10.25 -4.35
N LEU A 108 -2.26 -10.00 -4.58
CA LEU A 108 -1.76 -9.62 -5.91
C LEU A 108 -2.02 -10.71 -6.94
N TYR A 109 -1.82 -11.98 -6.61
CA TYR A 109 -2.17 -13.09 -7.50
C TYR A 109 -3.65 -13.06 -7.89
N LEU A 110 -4.56 -12.91 -6.93
CA LEU A 110 -6.00 -12.86 -7.19
C LEU A 110 -6.38 -11.70 -8.12
N LEU A 111 -5.81 -10.50 -7.90
CA LEU A 111 -6.00 -9.36 -8.80
C LEU A 111 -5.43 -9.61 -10.19
N ILE A 112 -4.23 -10.17 -10.29
CA ILE A 112 -3.61 -10.52 -11.58
C ILE A 112 -4.51 -11.50 -12.35
N GLN A 113 -5.14 -12.47 -11.68
CA GLN A 113 -6.09 -13.37 -12.36
C GLN A 113 -7.28 -12.62 -12.96
N GLN A 114 -7.79 -11.58 -12.29
CA GLN A 114 -8.85 -10.74 -12.88
C GLN A 114 -8.34 -9.99 -14.11
N PHE A 115 -7.14 -9.42 -14.03
CA PHE A 115 -6.54 -8.67 -15.12
C PHE A 115 -6.27 -9.52 -16.36
N ILE A 116 -5.66 -10.70 -16.22
CA ILE A 116 -5.34 -11.56 -17.38
C ILE A 116 -6.59 -12.09 -18.10
N LEU A 117 -7.75 -12.07 -17.44
CA LEU A 117 -9.05 -12.46 -18.01
C LEU A 117 -9.83 -11.26 -18.56
N SER A 118 -9.33 -10.03 -18.38
CA SER A 118 -10.00 -8.82 -18.87
C SER A 118 -9.81 -8.62 -20.37
N GLU A 119 -10.76 -7.90 -20.99
CA GLU A 119 -10.71 -7.59 -22.43
C GLU A 119 -9.42 -6.86 -22.82
N GLU A 120 -9.02 -5.82 -22.09
CA GLU A 120 -7.73 -5.13 -22.31
C GLU A 120 -6.54 -6.10 -22.43
N TYR A 121 -6.43 -7.07 -21.51
CA TYR A 121 -5.31 -8.01 -21.55
C TYR A 121 -5.39 -8.94 -22.76
N LEU A 122 -6.59 -9.41 -23.08
CA LEU A 122 -6.81 -10.31 -24.21
C LEU A 122 -6.56 -9.61 -25.55
N GLU A 123 -6.89 -8.33 -25.66
CA GLU A 123 -6.71 -7.52 -26.87
C GLU A 123 -5.27 -6.99 -27.02
N THR A 124 -4.63 -6.56 -25.93
CA THR A 124 -3.34 -5.85 -25.98
C THR A 124 -2.14 -6.68 -25.51
N GLY A 125 -2.38 -7.84 -24.89
CA GLY A 125 -1.34 -8.70 -24.33
C GLY A 125 -0.70 -8.19 -23.03
N GLY A 126 -1.30 -7.20 -22.36
CA GLY A 126 -0.81 -6.62 -21.10
C GLY A 126 -1.84 -5.68 -20.48
N ILE A 127 -1.51 -5.07 -19.35
CA ILE A 127 -2.33 -4.04 -18.69
C ILE A 127 -1.57 -2.72 -18.68
N ASP A 128 -2.25 -1.61 -18.90
CA ASP A 128 -1.69 -0.28 -18.62
C ASP A 128 -1.09 -0.20 -17.20
N ALA A 129 0.21 0.10 -17.09
CA ALA A 129 0.88 0.12 -15.79
C ALA A 129 0.27 1.13 -14.80
N GLY A 130 -0.11 2.32 -15.28
CA GLY A 130 -0.74 3.35 -14.44
C GLY A 130 -2.12 2.91 -13.94
N ARG A 131 -2.88 2.19 -14.78
CA ARG A 131 -4.13 1.56 -14.36
C ARG A 131 -3.92 0.45 -13.35
N PHE A 132 -2.91 -0.39 -13.56
CA PHE A 132 -2.58 -1.45 -12.63
C PHE A 132 -2.23 -0.87 -11.25
N ILE A 133 -1.38 0.16 -11.19
CA ILE A 133 -1.07 0.89 -9.94
C ILE A 133 -2.33 1.50 -9.32
N THR A 134 -3.18 2.15 -10.11
CA THR A 134 -4.47 2.70 -9.65
C THR A 134 -5.31 1.62 -8.95
N CYS A 135 -5.33 0.42 -9.49
CA CYS A 135 -6.08 -0.69 -8.92
C CYS A 135 -5.46 -1.22 -7.62
N ILE A 136 -4.14 -1.40 -7.55
CA ILE A 136 -3.53 -2.05 -6.38
C ILE A 136 -3.23 -1.09 -5.21
N LEU A 137 -2.97 0.20 -5.52
CA LEU A 137 -2.51 1.20 -4.56
C LEU A 137 -3.57 2.27 -4.29
N ASN A 138 -4.20 2.81 -5.34
CA ASN A 138 -5.17 3.90 -5.20
C ASN A 138 -6.59 3.40 -4.89
N ASN A 139 -6.83 2.10 -4.87
CA ASN A 139 -8.08 1.52 -4.37
C ASN A 139 -7.88 1.06 -2.93
N SER A 140 -8.63 1.64 -1.99
CA SER A 140 -8.45 1.39 -0.56
C SER A 140 -8.72 -0.05 -0.19
N ASN A 141 -9.75 -0.68 -0.78
CA ASN A 141 -10.12 -2.07 -0.49
C ASN A 141 -8.97 -3.01 -0.87
N HIS A 142 -8.37 -2.81 -2.05
CA HIS A 142 -7.24 -3.60 -2.51
C HIS A 142 -5.98 -3.31 -1.69
N TYR A 143 -5.66 -2.03 -1.48
CA TYR A 143 -4.52 -1.61 -0.68
C TYR A 143 -4.54 -2.29 0.69
N TYR A 144 -5.65 -2.17 1.44
CA TYR A 144 -5.78 -2.76 2.77
C TYR A 144 -5.58 -4.27 2.80
N LYS A 145 -6.16 -4.99 1.83
CA LYS A 145 -5.97 -6.44 1.70
C LYS A 145 -4.50 -6.77 1.41
N ILE A 146 -3.84 -6.04 0.51
CA ILE A 146 -2.43 -6.28 0.14
C ILE A 146 -1.50 -6.00 1.33
N VAL A 147 -1.61 -4.83 1.95
CA VAL A 147 -0.72 -4.42 3.07
C VAL A 147 -1.08 -5.08 4.39
N GLY A 148 -2.18 -5.86 4.44
CA GLY A 148 -2.65 -6.52 5.65
C GLY A 148 -3.04 -5.55 6.76
N MET A 149 -3.78 -4.50 6.41
CA MET A 149 -4.36 -3.57 7.39
C MET A 149 -5.37 -4.33 8.27
N PRO A 150 -5.29 -4.21 9.62
CA PRO A 150 -6.26 -4.84 10.51
C PRO A 150 -7.70 -4.43 10.21
N LYS A 151 -8.66 -5.33 10.47
CA LYS A 151 -10.07 -5.08 10.13
C LYS A 151 -10.76 -4.20 11.17
N THR A 152 -10.20 -4.12 12.37
CA THR A 152 -10.71 -3.29 13.45
C THR A 152 -9.62 -2.45 14.12
N LEU A 153 -10.01 -1.32 14.70
CA LEU A 153 -9.08 -0.48 15.46
C LEU A 153 -8.50 -1.22 16.67
N ASP A 154 -9.28 -2.11 17.28
CA ASP A 154 -8.83 -2.90 18.43
C ASP A 154 -7.71 -3.87 18.01
N GLU A 155 -7.82 -4.54 16.86
CA GLU A 155 -6.74 -5.36 16.29
C GLU A 155 -5.49 -4.52 15.97
N PHE A 156 -5.66 -3.30 15.44
CA PHE A 156 -4.54 -2.40 15.17
C PHE A 156 -3.77 -2.03 16.44
N THR A 157 -4.49 -1.83 17.55
CA THR A 157 -3.95 -1.28 18.80
C THR A 157 -3.51 -2.32 19.82
N GLN A 158 -3.91 -3.59 19.66
CA GLN A 158 -3.72 -4.68 20.64
C GLN A 158 -2.29 -4.84 21.20
N ASN A 159 -1.24 -4.49 20.43
CA ASN A 159 0.16 -4.63 20.82
C ASN A 159 0.93 -3.29 20.88
N ALA A 160 0.22 -2.17 20.81
CA ALA A 160 0.79 -0.85 20.86
C ALA A 160 0.85 -0.32 22.29
N ASN A 161 1.93 0.40 22.62
CA ASN A 161 2.02 1.18 23.84
C ASN A 161 1.95 2.65 23.45
N PHE A 162 0.97 3.36 23.96
CA PHE A 162 0.79 4.79 23.70
C PHE A 162 1.26 5.62 24.90
N LEU A 163 1.65 6.86 24.61
CA LEU A 163 1.87 7.86 25.66
C LEU A 163 0.57 8.10 26.42
N SER A 164 0.67 8.30 27.74
CA SER A 164 -0.50 8.59 28.59
C SER A 164 -1.14 9.94 28.28
N LYS A 165 -0.37 10.84 27.67
CA LYS A 165 -0.81 12.17 27.23
C LYS A 165 -0.94 12.16 25.71
N ARG A 166 -1.97 12.83 25.19
CA ARG A 166 -2.30 12.90 23.75
C ARG A 166 -1.98 14.28 23.20
N ALA A 167 -1.88 14.44 21.89
CA ALA A 167 -1.80 15.75 21.25
C ALA A 167 -3.18 16.18 20.76
N ALA A 168 -3.55 17.45 20.98
CA ALA A 168 -4.77 18.04 20.44
C ALA A 168 -4.38 18.93 19.26
N ILE A 169 -5.05 18.76 18.13
CA ILE A 169 -4.86 19.57 16.94
C ILE A 169 -6.19 20.27 16.66
N VAL A 170 -6.22 21.57 16.93
CA VAL A 170 -7.42 22.41 16.76
C VAL A 170 -7.42 23.07 15.38
N GLU A 171 -6.24 23.50 14.92
CA GLU A 171 -6.03 24.02 13.57
C GLU A 171 -5.24 23.02 12.72
N SER A 172 -5.70 22.78 11.50
CA SER A 172 -5.00 21.96 10.52
C SER A 172 -5.19 22.49 9.10
N ALA A 173 -4.18 22.27 8.26
CA ALA A 173 -4.30 22.45 6.81
C ALA A 173 -4.96 21.25 6.10
N VAL A 174 -5.25 20.16 6.84
CA VAL A 174 -5.75 18.89 6.30
C VAL A 174 -7.05 18.48 6.97
N ALA A 175 -7.10 18.45 8.30
CA ALA A 175 -8.34 18.21 9.02
C ALA A 175 -9.20 19.48 9.01
N ILE A 176 -10.47 19.35 8.69
CA ILE A 176 -11.46 20.44 8.73
C ILE A 176 -11.94 20.64 10.17
N LYS A 177 -11.90 19.57 10.97
CA LYS A 177 -12.31 19.53 12.37
C LYS A 177 -11.13 19.33 13.32
N GLU A 178 -11.42 19.43 14.61
CA GLU A 178 -10.43 19.15 15.66
C GLU A 178 -10.15 17.64 15.71
N ARG A 179 -8.92 17.28 16.11
CA ARG A 179 -8.51 15.88 16.25
C ARG A 179 -7.60 15.67 17.44
N VAL A 180 -7.61 14.44 17.94
CA VAL A 180 -6.72 14.02 19.04
C VAL A 180 -5.82 12.89 18.57
N ILE A 181 -4.51 13.07 18.72
CA ILE A 181 -3.51 12.10 18.26
C ILE A 181 -2.98 11.31 19.46
N ASN A 182 -3.23 10.00 19.42
CA ASN A 182 -2.57 8.99 20.22
C ASN A 182 -1.20 8.67 19.61
N MET A 183 -0.14 8.91 20.39
CA MET A 183 1.25 8.77 19.95
C MET A 183 1.92 7.57 20.59
N PRO A 184 2.83 6.89 19.88
CA PRO A 184 3.53 5.74 20.43
C PRO A 184 4.48 6.16 21.54
N LEU A 185 4.65 5.29 22.53
CA LEU A 185 5.76 5.39 23.47
C LEU A 185 7.08 5.21 22.70
N SER A 186 8.06 6.08 22.97
CA SER A 186 9.38 6.03 22.32
C SER A 186 9.98 4.63 22.38
N THR A 187 10.43 4.14 21.23
CA THR A 187 10.93 2.78 21.04
C THR A 187 11.95 2.77 19.90
N LYS A 188 12.96 1.90 20.00
CA LYS A 188 13.90 1.63 18.89
C LYS A 188 13.35 0.61 17.89
N ASP A 189 12.29 -0.09 18.27
CA ASP A 189 11.58 -1.01 17.39
C ASP A 189 10.52 -0.22 16.61
N VAL A 190 10.85 0.15 15.37
CA VAL A 190 9.98 0.96 14.51
C VAL A 190 8.65 0.29 14.19
N ALA A 191 8.58 -1.05 14.22
CA ALA A 191 7.32 -1.77 14.00
C ALA A 191 6.29 -1.51 15.13
N ARG A 192 6.74 -0.94 16.26
CA ARG A 192 5.89 -0.52 17.38
C ARG A 192 5.51 0.95 17.32
N LEU A 193 6.02 1.72 16.35
CA LEU A 193 5.57 3.09 16.10
C LEU A 193 4.21 3.04 15.42
N LYS A 194 3.15 3.17 16.23
CA LYS A 194 1.77 3.28 15.78
C LYS A 194 1.18 4.60 16.23
N TYR A 195 0.57 5.30 15.29
CA TYR A 195 -0.20 6.51 15.54
C TYR A 195 -1.65 6.24 15.22
N TRP A 196 -2.51 6.91 15.96
CA TRP A 196 -3.95 6.88 15.74
C TRP A 196 -4.48 8.28 16.07
N ALA A 197 -5.11 8.93 15.10
CA ALA A 197 -5.84 10.17 15.27
C ALA A 197 -7.35 9.90 15.40
N GLU A 198 -7.98 10.45 16.42
CA GLU A 198 -9.43 10.52 16.58
C GLU A 198 -9.90 11.79 15.87
N GLU A 199 -10.68 11.65 14.80
CA GLU A 199 -11.32 12.77 14.11
C GLU A 199 -12.64 13.09 14.80
N LEU A 200 -12.84 14.36 15.16
CA LEU A 200 -13.89 14.76 16.10
C LEU A 200 -14.97 15.63 15.46
N SER A 201 -16.20 15.47 15.93
CA SER A 201 -17.20 16.53 15.92
C SER A 201 -17.20 17.27 17.27
N GLY A 202 -17.76 18.48 17.34
CA GLY A 202 -17.74 19.31 18.55
C GLY A 202 -16.42 20.08 18.76
N SER A 203 -16.08 20.38 20.01
CA SER A 203 -14.82 21.06 20.37
C SER A 203 -14.20 20.52 21.67
N LEU A 204 -12.87 20.38 21.67
CA LEU A 204 -12.06 20.04 22.83
C LEU A 204 -12.06 21.15 23.89
N LYS A 205 -12.38 22.40 23.51
CA LYS A 205 -12.35 23.56 24.43
C LYS A 205 -13.50 23.56 25.42
N ASP A 206 -14.67 23.09 25.00
CA ASP A 206 -15.89 23.05 25.82
C ASP A 206 -16.31 21.63 26.21
N SER A 207 -15.48 20.63 25.88
CA SER A 207 -15.69 19.22 26.20
C SER A 207 -16.96 18.64 25.56
N SER A 208 -17.32 19.12 24.36
CA SER A 208 -18.46 18.64 23.58
C SER A 208 -18.09 17.59 22.53
N GLU A 209 -16.83 17.16 22.51
CA GLU A 209 -16.30 16.34 21.42
C GLU A 209 -16.94 14.95 21.33
N MET A 210 -17.10 14.46 20.10
CA MET A 210 -17.44 13.08 19.81
C MET A 210 -16.52 12.54 18.73
N VAL A 211 -16.00 11.32 18.92
CA VAL A 211 -15.22 10.63 17.89
C VAL A 211 -16.15 10.17 16.78
N GLU A 212 -15.84 10.54 15.54
CA GLU A 212 -16.57 10.11 14.35
C GLU A 212 -15.79 9.08 13.55
N GLU A 213 -14.47 9.26 13.44
CA GLU A 213 -13.59 8.35 12.70
C GLU A 213 -12.22 8.26 13.37
N ASN A 214 -11.44 7.26 12.97
CA ASN A 214 -10.07 7.10 13.41
C ASN A 214 -9.15 6.89 12.21
N GLU A 215 -8.20 7.80 12.00
CA GLU A 215 -7.11 7.60 11.04
C GLU A 215 -5.92 6.96 11.77
N VAL A 216 -5.28 5.96 11.16
CA VAL A 216 -4.13 5.27 11.76
C VAL A 216 -2.95 5.24 10.81
N MET A 217 -1.75 5.16 11.40
CA MET A 217 -0.51 4.95 10.67
C MET A 217 0.43 4.05 11.47
N ASP A 218 1.03 3.06 10.82
CA ASP A 218 2.19 2.33 11.35
C ASP A 218 3.30 2.15 10.29
N ILE A 219 4.39 1.49 10.69
CA ILE A 219 5.57 1.27 9.85
C ILE A 219 5.64 -0.20 9.45
N MET A 220 5.70 -0.48 8.15
CA MET A 220 5.92 -1.83 7.62
C MET A 220 7.38 -2.26 7.71
N ALA A 221 7.63 -3.57 7.59
CA ALA A 221 8.97 -4.15 7.69
C ALA A 221 9.94 -3.69 6.58
N ASN A 222 9.44 -3.09 5.49
CA ASN A 222 10.28 -2.48 4.46
C ASN A 222 10.51 -0.98 4.70
N GLY A 223 10.13 -0.45 5.87
CA GLY A 223 10.30 0.95 6.25
C GLY A 223 9.26 1.91 5.67
N GLN A 224 8.27 1.44 4.90
CA GLN A 224 7.19 2.27 4.39
C GLN A 224 6.10 2.53 5.43
N LEU A 225 5.43 3.65 5.28
CA LEU A 225 4.26 3.99 6.10
C LEU A 225 3.04 3.23 5.58
N ARG A 226 2.18 2.80 6.51
CA ARG A 226 0.93 2.11 6.18
C ARG A 226 -0.22 2.77 6.90
N PHE A 227 -1.27 3.11 6.14
CA PHE A 227 -2.39 3.93 6.62
C PHE A 227 -3.70 3.14 6.62
N GLY A 228 -4.61 3.46 7.54
CA GLY A 228 -5.95 2.86 7.60
C GLY A 228 -6.96 3.83 8.21
N ILE A 229 -8.23 3.67 7.87
CA ILE A 229 -9.32 4.51 8.37
C ILE A 229 -10.39 3.62 8.97
N TYR A 230 -10.83 3.92 10.19
CA TYR A 230 -11.88 3.18 10.87
C TYR A 230 -13.06 4.10 11.18
N ASN A 231 -14.27 3.59 10.98
CA ASN A 231 -15.49 4.31 11.34
C ASN A 231 -15.67 4.42 12.87
N LYS A 232 -16.76 5.06 13.29
CA LYS A 232 -17.18 5.17 14.70
C LYS A 232 -17.38 3.83 15.40
N GLN A 233 -17.70 2.77 14.65
CA GLN A 233 -17.84 1.40 15.12
C GLN A 233 -16.49 0.67 15.19
N LYS A 234 -15.38 1.36 14.88
CA LYS A 234 -14.01 0.84 14.83
C LYS A 234 -13.76 -0.20 13.74
N GLU A 235 -14.58 -0.22 12.70
CA GLU A 235 -14.44 -1.11 11.54
C GLU A 235 -13.71 -0.39 10.41
N LEU A 236 -12.83 -1.10 9.70
CA LEU A 236 -12.07 -0.54 8.59
C LEU A 236 -12.99 -0.10 7.45
N ILE A 237 -12.82 1.13 6.97
CA ILE A 237 -13.60 1.72 5.87
C ILE A 237 -12.68 2.24 4.76
N GLY A 238 -13.20 2.34 3.54
CA GLY A 238 -12.44 2.72 2.34
C GLY A 238 -11.89 4.15 2.34
N GLY A 239 -12.44 5.03 3.17
CA GLY A 239 -11.88 6.35 3.38
C GLY A 239 -12.77 7.23 4.26
N SER A 240 -12.26 8.39 4.63
CA SER A 240 -12.93 9.31 5.55
C SER A 240 -14.08 10.10 4.92
N ASP A 241 -15.00 10.54 5.77
CA ASP A 241 -15.99 11.56 5.45
C ASP A 241 -15.30 12.89 5.12
N ALA A 242 -15.54 13.39 3.89
CA ALA A 242 -14.98 14.63 3.37
C ALA A 242 -15.40 15.89 4.17
N SER A 243 -16.39 15.80 5.06
CA SER A 243 -16.78 16.88 5.97
C SER A 243 -15.89 16.97 7.23
N LEU A 244 -15.13 15.91 7.54
CA LEU A 244 -14.19 15.85 8.66
C LEU A 244 -12.77 16.25 8.23
N THR A 245 -12.33 15.78 7.06
CA THR A 245 -10.96 15.92 6.57
C THR A 245 -10.95 16.01 5.05
N ILE A 246 -10.01 16.76 4.48
CA ILE A 246 -9.74 16.68 3.05
C ILE A 246 -8.77 15.54 2.70
N ALA A 247 -8.29 14.78 3.69
CA ALA A 247 -7.49 13.56 3.49
C ALA A 247 -8.36 12.31 3.71
N GLY A 248 -7.76 11.23 4.23
CA GLY A 248 -8.51 10.04 4.62
C GLY A 248 -8.74 9.02 3.51
N LYS A 249 -7.97 9.06 2.42
CA LYS A 249 -7.76 7.92 1.52
C LYS A 249 -6.30 7.47 1.62
N PRO A 250 -5.96 6.18 1.74
CA PRO A 250 -4.57 5.73 1.93
C PRO A 250 -3.58 6.30 0.91
N ALA A 251 -3.95 6.34 -0.38
CA ALA A 251 -3.09 6.92 -1.40
C ALA A 251 -2.85 8.43 -1.22
N LYS A 252 -3.86 9.19 -0.75
CA LYS A 252 -3.71 10.60 -0.42
C LYS A 252 -2.93 10.80 0.87
N CYS A 253 -3.07 9.91 1.86
CA CYS A 253 -2.24 9.91 3.06
C CYS A 253 -0.76 9.67 2.69
N LEU A 254 -0.47 8.69 1.82
CA LEU A 254 0.88 8.44 1.31
C LEU A 254 1.46 9.67 0.61
N TRP A 255 0.66 10.34 -0.22
CA TRP A 255 1.02 11.60 -0.87
C TRP A 255 1.30 12.72 0.14
N CYS A 256 0.36 13.04 1.04
CA CYS A 256 0.53 14.09 2.06
C CYS A 256 1.73 13.84 2.97
N HIS A 257 2.08 12.59 3.20
CA HIS A 257 3.17 12.22 4.10
C HIS A 257 4.53 12.16 3.40
N GLU A 258 4.59 12.07 2.07
CA GLU A 258 5.85 12.05 1.28
C GLU A 258 6.91 11.13 1.90
N THR A 259 6.48 9.93 2.35
CA THR A 259 7.29 8.92 3.07
C THR A 259 7.67 9.24 4.54
N ASN A 260 7.22 10.35 5.12
CA ASN A 260 7.60 10.80 6.45
C ASN A 260 6.44 10.87 7.47
N ILE A 261 6.78 10.84 8.75
CA ILE A 261 5.82 11.12 9.82
C ILE A 261 5.66 12.64 9.90
N GLN A 262 4.44 13.15 9.69
CA GLN A 262 4.22 14.59 9.59
C GLN A 262 4.10 15.27 10.97
N LYS A 263 4.65 16.48 11.04
CA LYS A 263 4.50 17.40 12.17
C LYS A 263 3.19 18.17 12.09
N GLY A 264 2.89 18.97 13.11
CA GLY A 264 1.69 19.80 13.11
C GLY A 264 1.75 20.90 12.04
N PHE A 265 0.99 20.76 10.95
CA PHE A 265 0.81 21.84 9.99
C PHE A 265 -0.11 22.91 10.57
N ALA A 266 0.43 24.10 10.84
CA ALA A 266 -0.31 25.26 11.34
C ALA A 266 -0.99 25.10 12.71
N ALA A 267 -0.73 24.00 13.43
CA ALA A 267 -1.27 23.79 14.77
C ALA A 267 -0.58 24.74 15.77
N LEU A 268 -1.33 25.65 16.38
CA LEU A 268 -0.78 26.65 17.30
C LEU A 268 -1.48 26.65 18.66
N THR A 269 -2.76 26.23 18.71
CA THR A 269 -3.51 26.25 19.95
C THR A 269 -3.03 25.18 20.95
N VAL A 270 -2.87 25.61 22.20
CA VAL A 270 -2.59 24.72 23.33
C VAL A 270 -3.89 24.42 24.07
N ILE A 271 -4.24 23.13 24.19
CA ILE A 271 -5.36 22.67 25.01
C ILE A 271 -4.81 22.09 26.34
N PRO A 272 -5.26 22.59 27.51
CA PRO A 272 -4.86 22.03 28.80
C PRO A 272 -5.09 20.51 28.88
N GLY A 273 -4.12 19.78 29.43
CA GLY A 273 -4.16 18.31 29.47
C GLY A 273 -3.57 17.61 28.25
N TYR A 274 -3.36 18.31 27.14
CA TYR A 274 -2.74 17.78 25.91
C TYR A 274 -1.32 18.30 25.71
N TYR A 275 -0.52 17.59 24.90
CA TYR A 275 0.81 18.06 24.51
C TYR A 275 0.66 19.36 23.74
N SER A 276 1.52 20.34 24.00
CA SER A 276 1.58 21.53 23.16
C SER A 276 2.07 21.17 21.75
N PRO A 277 1.79 22.00 20.73
CA PRO A 277 2.29 21.76 19.37
C PRO A 277 3.81 21.52 19.32
N ASN A 278 4.60 22.31 20.05
CA ASN A 278 6.06 22.12 20.12
C ASN A 278 6.47 20.78 20.76
N GLN A 279 5.71 20.30 21.77
CA GLN A 279 5.98 18.99 22.38
C GLN A 279 5.63 17.86 21.43
N PHE A 280 4.49 17.96 20.72
CA PHE A 280 4.10 17.04 19.66
C PHE A 280 5.19 16.95 18.58
N ASP A 281 5.62 18.09 18.03
CA ASP A 281 6.64 18.14 16.99
C ASP A 281 7.99 17.57 17.45
N SER A 282 8.33 17.74 18.73
CA SER A 282 9.55 17.17 19.31
C SER A 282 9.48 15.65 19.37
N ILE A 283 8.33 15.08 19.78
CA ILE A 283 8.10 13.62 19.81
C ILE A 283 8.15 13.06 18.39
N VAL A 284 7.45 13.71 17.45
CA VAL A 284 7.47 13.31 16.04
C VAL A 284 8.89 13.34 15.48
N SER A 285 9.69 14.38 15.77
CA SER A 285 11.08 14.48 15.30
C SER A 285 11.95 13.31 15.76
N VAL A 286 11.79 12.85 17.00
CA VAL A 286 12.51 11.67 17.51
C VAL A 286 12.09 10.42 16.74
N ASN A 287 10.79 10.22 16.52
CA ASN A 287 10.28 9.05 15.80
C ASN A 287 10.69 9.05 14.32
N ILE A 288 10.80 10.22 13.69
CA ILE A 288 11.38 10.36 12.34
C ILE A 288 12.84 9.90 12.33
N GLN A 289 13.66 10.34 13.30
CA GLN A 289 15.06 9.94 13.37
C GLN A 289 15.23 8.43 13.54
N GLU A 290 14.40 7.80 14.37
CA GLU A 290 14.40 6.34 14.54
C GLU A 290 13.98 5.62 13.24
N LEU A 291 13.00 6.16 12.50
CA LEU A 291 12.60 5.63 11.20
C LEU A 291 13.70 5.77 10.14
N GLU A 292 14.37 6.93 10.07
CA GLU A 292 15.50 7.17 9.16
C GLU A 292 16.67 6.24 9.48
N ASN A 293 16.98 6.06 10.78
CA ASN A 293 18.01 5.11 11.21
C ASN A 293 17.65 3.69 10.77
N TYR A 294 16.40 3.27 10.96
CA TYR A 294 15.93 1.96 10.52
C TYR A 294 16.05 1.78 9.01
N ARG A 295 15.60 2.77 8.22
CA ARG A 295 15.69 2.75 6.76
C ARG A 295 17.13 2.67 6.27
N SER A 296 18.07 3.31 6.96
CA SER A 296 19.51 3.24 6.62
C SER A 296 20.12 1.85 6.77
N LEU A 297 19.48 0.97 7.54
CA LEU A 297 19.91 -0.41 7.79
C LEU A 297 19.25 -1.42 6.83
N LEU A 298 18.26 -1.00 6.04
CA LEU A 298 17.59 -1.86 5.07
C LEU A 298 18.50 -2.07 3.85
N ASP A 299 18.69 -3.33 3.48
CA ASP A 299 19.23 -3.69 2.17
C ASP A 299 18.09 -3.61 1.16
N SER A 300 17.84 -2.41 0.60
CA SER A 300 16.71 -2.15 -0.30
C SER A 300 17.13 -1.36 -1.54
N GLU A 301 16.46 -1.61 -2.65
CA GLU A 301 16.51 -0.85 -3.91
C GLU A 301 15.93 0.56 -3.77
N ILE A 302 15.16 0.82 -2.70
CA ILE A 302 14.56 2.13 -2.44
C ILE A 302 15.57 3.03 -1.72
N ASN A 303 15.91 4.15 -2.36
CA ASN A 303 16.67 5.21 -1.73
C ASN A 303 15.75 6.17 -0.98
N PHE A 304 15.53 5.94 0.31
CA PHE A 304 14.72 6.81 1.16
C PHE A 304 15.27 8.23 1.35
N ASN A 305 16.53 8.50 0.96
CA ASN A 305 17.09 9.86 0.99
C ASN A 305 16.71 10.68 -0.25
N ASP A 306 16.27 10.03 -1.32
CA ASP A 306 15.71 10.72 -2.48
C ASP A 306 14.25 11.08 -2.22
N LYS A 307 14.06 12.31 -1.78
CA LYS A 307 12.74 12.82 -1.36
C LYS A 307 11.77 13.01 -2.50
N ILE A 308 12.21 13.02 -3.77
CA ILE A 308 11.34 13.27 -4.91
C ILE A 308 11.07 12.01 -5.74
N ALA A 309 11.88 10.96 -5.62
CA ALA A 309 11.72 9.74 -6.40
C ALA A 309 10.35 9.07 -6.23
N HIS A 310 9.71 9.24 -5.07
CA HIS A 310 8.36 8.70 -4.85
C HIS A 310 7.30 9.33 -5.77
N SER A 311 7.50 10.58 -6.20
CA SER A 311 6.58 11.27 -7.12
C SER A 311 6.47 10.55 -8.48
N GLU A 312 7.46 9.74 -8.87
CA GLU A 312 7.36 8.92 -10.08
C GLU A 312 6.21 7.90 -10.00
N THR A 313 5.86 7.41 -8.79
CA THR A 313 4.66 6.58 -8.61
C THR A 313 3.40 7.36 -8.96
N GLU A 314 3.36 8.64 -8.60
CA GLU A 314 2.21 9.50 -8.80
C GLU A 314 2.02 9.83 -10.26
N LYS A 315 3.12 10.14 -10.95
CA LYS A 315 3.12 10.34 -12.38
C LYS A 315 2.56 9.12 -13.12
N LEU A 316 2.83 7.88 -12.68
CA LEU A 316 2.25 6.68 -13.32
C LEU A 316 0.71 6.69 -13.31
N TYR A 317 0.09 6.86 -12.14
CA TYR A 317 -1.37 6.82 -12.05
C TYR A 317 -2.01 8.11 -12.59
N ILE A 318 -1.37 9.28 -12.45
CA ILE A 318 -1.91 10.54 -12.99
C ILE A 318 -1.89 10.51 -14.52
N ARG A 319 -0.83 10.01 -15.16
CA ARG A 319 -0.81 9.81 -16.61
C ARG A 319 -1.91 8.87 -17.10
N TYR A 320 -2.36 7.93 -16.27
CA TYR A 320 -3.51 7.10 -16.58
C TYR A 320 -4.84 7.86 -16.46
N PHE A 321 -5.05 8.62 -15.37
CA PHE A 321 -6.27 9.42 -15.15
C PHE A 321 -6.39 10.64 -16.06
N GLU A 322 -5.27 11.20 -16.47
CA GLU A 322 -5.18 12.42 -17.25
C GLU A 322 -4.23 12.22 -18.45
N PRO A 323 -4.59 11.37 -19.42
CA PRO A 323 -3.73 11.04 -20.54
C PRO A 323 -3.64 12.17 -21.57
N SER A 324 -2.47 12.30 -22.19
CA SER A 324 -2.25 13.12 -23.38
C SER A 324 -2.69 12.40 -24.65
N ALA A 325 -2.86 13.13 -25.75
CA ALA A 325 -3.12 12.52 -27.06
C ALA A 325 -2.03 11.53 -27.49
N LYS A 326 -0.76 11.79 -27.12
CA LYS A 326 0.37 10.88 -27.37
C LYS A 326 0.22 9.57 -26.63
N ARG A 327 -0.22 9.61 -25.37
CA ARG A 327 -0.45 8.40 -24.58
C ARG A 327 -1.56 7.56 -25.17
N LEU A 328 -2.71 8.20 -25.45
CA LEU A 328 -3.88 7.56 -26.03
C LEU A 328 -3.58 6.94 -27.39
N ALA A 329 -2.74 7.59 -28.20
CA ALA A 329 -2.29 7.03 -29.47
C ALA A 329 -1.58 5.68 -29.28
N ASN A 330 -0.73 5.57 -28.25
CA ASN A 330 -0.09 4.29 -27.89
C ASN A 330 -1.09 3.28 -27.32
N GLU A 331 -1.96 3.72 -26.41
CA GLU A 331 -2.94 2.88 -25.71
C GLU A 331 -4.01 2.31 -26.66
N TRP A 332 -4.48 3.10 -27.61
CA TRP A 332 -5.54 2.75 -28.57
C TRP A 332 -5.00 2.24 -29.90
N ASN A 333 -3.68 2.17 -30.06
CA ASN A 333 -3.01 1.80 -31.30
C ASN A 333 -3.48 2.65 -32.50
N MET A 334 -3.51 3.98 -32.29
CA MET A 334 -3.91 4.98 -33.27
C MET A 334 -2.79 6.01 -33.48
N SER A 335 -2.85 6.80 -34.56
CA SER A 335 -2.00 7.99 -34.66
C SER A 335 -2.51 9.10 -33.74
N ILE A 336 -1.63 10.03 -33.34
CA ILE A 336 -2.00 11.21 -32.54
C ILE A 336 -3.11 12.00 -33.24
N GLN A 337 -3.02 12.17 -34.57
CA GLN A 337 -4.04 12.90 -35.35
C GLN A 337 -5.41 12.21 -35.33
N GLN A 338 -5.43 10.87 -35.28
CA GLN A 338 -6.69 10.12 -35.17
C GLN A 338 -7.32 10.35 -33.80
N VAL A 339 -6.52 10.29 -32.72
CA VAL A 339 -6.99 10.59 -31.35
C VAL A 339 -7.53 12.01 -31.26
N GLU A 340 -6.78 13.01 -31.74
CA GLU A 340 -7.22 14.41 -31.77
C GLU A 340 -8.51 14.60 -32.57
N SER A 341 -8.69 13.84 -33.67
CA SER A 341 -9.91 13.89 -34.46
C SER A 341 -11.12 13.31 -33.73
N VAL A 342 -10.93 12.19 -33.03
CA VAL A 342 -11.97 11.54 -32.19
C VAL A 342 -12.35 12.47 -31.03
N LEU A 343 -11.37 13.13 -30.40
CA LEU A 343 -11.53 13.96 -29.22
C LEU A 343 -11.67 15.46 -29.51
N LYS A 344 -11.91 15.86 -30.76
CA LYS A 344 -11.91 17.27 -31.21
C LYS A 344 -12.84 18.22 -30.42
N ASN A 345 -13.87 17.67 -29.78
CA ASN A 345 -14.87 18.42 -29.02
C ASN A 345 -14.73 18.21 -27.50
N THR A 346 -13.72 17.47 -27.06
CA THR A 346 -13.41 17.24 -25.65
C THR A 346 -12.39 18.29 -25.22
N PRO A 347 -12.68 19.08 -24.17
CA PRO A 347 -11.73 20.07 -23.68
C PRO A 347 -10.48 19.39 -23.10
N THR A 348 -9.35 20.08 -23.22
CA THR A 348 -8.11 19.72 -22.54
C THR A 348 -7.83 20.64 -21.36
N HIS A 349 -6.93 20.21 -20.49
CA HIS A 349 -6.41 21.00 -19.37
C HIS A 349 -4.93 20.70 -19.12
N THR A 350 -4.32 21.45 -18.21
CA THR A 350 -2.96 21.21 -17.73
C THR A 350 -3.01 20.75 -16.27
N HIS A 351 -2.25 19.72 -15.91
CA HIS A 351 -2.16 19.29 -14.52
C HIS A 351 -1.43 20.32 -13.67
N HIS A 352 -2.01 20.72 -12.55
CA HIS A 352 -1.47 21.79 -11.71
C HIS A 352 -0.14 21.45 -11.01
N GLU A 353 0.08 20.19 -10.62
CA GLU A 353 1.35 19.72 -10.03
C GLU A 353 2.39 19.28 -11.08
N PHE A 354 1.94 18.91 -12.28
CA PHE A 354 2.78 18.33 -13.35
C PHE A 354 2.53 19.05 -14.68
N PRO A 355 2.76 20.37 -14.75
CA PRO A 355 2.47 21.16 -15.95
C PRO A 355 3.29 20.69 -17.17
N GLU A 356 4.41 20.00 -16.96
CA GLU A 356 5.22 19.39 -18.01
C GLU A 356 4.49 18.30 -18.81
N PHE A 357 3.36 17.78 -18.32
CA PHE A 357 2.53 16.82 -19.06
C PHE A 357 1.83 17.45 -20.27
N GLY A 358 1.69 18.77 -20.31
CA GLY A 358 1.08 19.50 -21.42
C GLY A 358 -0.44 19.42 -21.41
N ASP A 359 -1.04 19.26 -22.59
CA ASP A 359 -2.49 19.18 -22.78
C ASP A 359 -2.99 17.76 -22.51
N LEU A 360 -3.88 17.63 -21.53
CA LEU A 360 -4.41 16.37 -21.03
C LEU A 360 -5.92 16.32 -21.17
N TYR A 361 -6.44 15.10 -21.23
CA TYR A 361 -7.87 14.81 -21.17
C TYR A 361 -8.21 14.15 -19.85
N TYR A 362 -9.38 14.39 -19.29
CA TYR A 362 -9.86 13.57 -18.17
C TYR A 362 -10.31 12.20 -18.66
N ARG A 363 -9.76 11.12 -18.09
CA ARG A 363 -10.07 9.73 -18.47
C ARG A 363 -11.57 9.45 -18.48
N GLU A 364 -12.29 9.94 -17.48
CA GLU A 364 -13.74 9.79 -17.35
C GLU A 364 -14.53 10.38 -18.54
N GLN A 365 -14.02 11.43 -19.18
CA GLN A 365 -14.67 12.09 -20.32
C GLN A 365 -14.42 11.37 -21.64
N ILE A 366 -13.35 10.57 -21.71
CA ILE A 366 -12.89 9.93 -22.94
C ILE A 366 -13.05 8.41 -22.94
N GLN A 367 -13.43 7.81 -21.82
CA GLN A 367 -13.51 6.35 -21.66
C GLN A 367 -14.43 5.70 -22.71
N ALA A 368 -15.52 6.37 -23.08
CA ALA A 368 -16.46 5.88 -24.10
C ALA A 368 -15.86 5.75 -25.52
N TYR A 369 -14.69 6.33 -25.76
CA TYR A 369 -13.96 6.20 -27.04
C TYR A 369 -12.89 5.11 -27.02
N SER A 370 -12.69 4.44 -25.87
CA SER A 370 -11.73 3.33 -25.75
C SER A 370 -12.10 2.18 -26.71
N PRO A 371 -11.13 1.58 -27.42
CA PRO A 371 -11.40 0.49 -28.36
C PRO A 371 -11.70 -0.86 -27.67
N TYR A 372 -11.50 -0.95 -26.36
CA TYR A 372 -11.78 -2.12 -25.54
C TYR A 372 -12.34 -1.71 -24.18
N GLU A 373 -13.08 -2.60 -23.53
CA GLU A 373 -13.52 -2.39 -22.15
C GLU A 373 -12.37 -2.61 -21.16
N VAL A 374 -12.39 -1.80 -20.11
CA VAL A 374 -11.43 -1.81 -19.02
C VAL A 374 -12.15 -2.26 -17.75
N LEU A 375 -11.53 -3.13 -16.95
CA LEU A 375 -12.03 -3.43 -15.61
C LEU A 375 -12.19 -2.12 -14.83
N PRO A 376 -13.30 -1.97 -14.09
CA PRO A 376 -13.50 -0.81 -13.25
C PRO A 376 -12.40 -0.73 -12.18
N GLY A 377 -11.99 0.50 -11.87
CA GLY A 377 -10.95 0.79 -10.88
C GLY A 377 -11.39 1.89 -9.91
N ALA A 378 -10.42 2.49 -9.22
CA ALA A 378 -10.67 3.69 -8.43
C ALA A 378 -11.12 4.84 -9.36
N ALA A 379 -12.19 5.54 -8.99
CA ALA A 379 -12.68 6.70 -9.74
C ALA A 379 -11.82 7.95 -9.51
N SER A 380 -11.01 7.97 -8.45
CA SER A 380 -10.05 9.03 -8.17
C SER A 380 -8.76 8.44 -7.60
N ALA A 381 -7.62 8.99 -8.02
CA ALA A 381 -6.32 8.61 -7.48
C ALA A 381 -6.19 8.92 -5.99
N ARG A 382 -6.76 10.03 -5.53
CA ARG A 382 -6.52 10.58 -4.19
C ARG A 382 -7.80 10.84 -3.40
N GLU A 383 -8.94 11.06 -4.05
CA GLU A 383 -10.17 11.38 -3.32
C GLU A 383 -10.98 10.13 -2.96
N THR A 384 -11.55 10.15 -1.75
CA THR A 384 -12.51 9.14 -1.30
C THR A 384 -13.78 9.25 -2.14
N VAL A 385 -14.35 8.09 -2.49
CA VAL A 385 -15.63 8.00 -3.20
C VAL A 385 -16.61 7.16 -2.39
N PRO A 386 -17.93 7.40 -2.50
CA PRO A 386 -18.92 6.66 -1.71
C PRO A 386 -18.92 5.14 -1.97
N PHE A 387 -18.50 4.74 -3.17
CA PHE A 387 -18.39 3.35 -3.56
C PHE A 387 -17.12 3.17 -4.39
N GLU A 388 -16.25 2.27 -3.93
CA GLU A 388 -15.04 1.88 -4.63
C GLU A 388 -15.12 0.36 -4.90
N ILE A 389 -14.94 -0.03 -6.16
CA ILE A 389 -15.11 -1.44 -6.55
C ILE A 389 -14.05 -2.30 -5.89
N ASP A 390 -14.45 -3.46 -5.36
CA ASP A 390 -13.53 -4.46 -4.81
C ASP A 390 -13.52 -5.67 -5.75
N LEU A 391 -12.38 -5.87 -6.41
CA LEU A 391 -12.08 -7.00 -7.29
C LEU A 391 -11.53 -8.21 -6.51
N LEU A 392 -11.27 -8.04 -5.22
CA LEU A 392 -10.84 -9.12 -4.33
C LEU A 392 -12.05 -9.69 -3.57
N PRO A 393 -12.08 -11.02 -3.32
CA PRO A 393 -13.18 -11.67 -2.61
C PRO A 393 -13.28 -11.29 -1.13
#